data_AF-A0A2V5L8X3-F1
#
_entry.id   AF-A0A2V5L8X3-F1
#
_cell.length_a   1.000
_cell.length_b   1.000
_cell.length_c   1.000
_cell.angle_alpha   90.00
_cell.angle_beta   90.00
_cell.angle_gamma   90.00
#
_symmetry.space_group_name_H-M   'P 1'
#
loop_
_entity.id
_entity.type
_entity.pdbx_description
1 polymer ?
#
loop_
_entity_poly.entity_id
_entity_poly.type
_entity_poly.pdbx_seq_one_letter_code
_entity_poly.pdbx_strand_id
1 'polypeptide(L)'
;MRNRCFLIMVLICGVAFAMPAMAAEPAPAEHAAVSLKPQTLVQVGGFGITNSMLVTWIVAAGIIIFSQIATRHVRPIPSGAQNFWEWMVEGLYTFLENIIGRDLVAKG
;
A
#
# COMPACT_ATOMS: atom_id res chain seq x y z
N MET A 1 -3.15 -17.33 -18.80
CA MET A 1 -2.65 -15.93 -18.88
C MET A 1 -2.92 -15.12 -17.61
N ARG A 2 -4.10 -15.27 -16.97
CA ARG A 2 -4.52 -14.57 -15.72
C ARG A 2 -3.58 -14.73 -14.50
N ASN A 3 -3.01 -15.91 -14.28
CA ASN A 3 -2.07 -16.11 -13.17
C ASN A 3 -0.71 -15.45 -13.42
N ARG A 4 -0.32 -15.24 -14.69
CA ARG A 4 0.96 -14.62 -15.03
C ARG A 4 0.97 -13.13 -14.70
N CYS A 5 -0.13 -12.41 -14.92
CA CYS A 5 -0.28 -11.01 -14.50
C CYS A 5 -0.30 -10.84 -12.99
N PHE A 6 -0.96 -11.75 -12.26
CA PHE A 6 -0.97 -11.73 -10.79
C PHE A 6 0.43 -12.02 -10.22
N LEU A 7 1.17 -12.97 -10.80
CA LEU A 7 2.53 -13.32 -10.40
C LEU A 7 3.52 -12.19 -10.73
N ILE A 8 3.37 -11.53 -11.87
CA ILE A 8 4.16 -10.34 -12.25
C ILE A 8 3.87 -9.18 -11.28
N MET A 9 2.62 -9.00 -10.84
CA MET A 9 2.26 -7.95 -9.89
C MET A 9 2.77 -8.23 -8.47
N VAL A 10 2.73 -9.49 -8.02
CA VAL A 10 3.35 -9.93 -6.74
C VAL A 10 4.87 -9.77 -6.79
N LEU A 11 5.49 -10.04 -7.94
CA LEU A 11 6.92 -9.78 -8.17
C LEU A 11 7.24 -8.28 -8.07
N ILE A 12 6.43 -7.42 -8.68
CA ILE A 12 6.59 -5.95 -8.61
C ILE A 12 6.35 -5.44 -7.18
N CYS A 13 5.37 -5.98 -6.46
CA CYS A 13 5.09 -5.61 -5.07
C CYS A 13 6.18 -6.10 -4.10
N GLY A 14 6.77 -7.27 -4.37
CA GLY A 14 7.94 -7.78 -3.65
C GLY A 14 9.19 -6.94 -3.89
N VAL A 15 9.38 -6.42 -5.11
CA VAL A 15 10.45 -5.47 -5.42
C VAL A 15 10.25 -4.13 -4.71
N ALA A 16 9.02 -3.62 -4.60
CA ALA A 16 8.71 -2.43 -3.82
C ALA A 16 8.93 -2.62 -2.30
N PHE A 17 8.72 -3.82 -1.76
CA PHE A 17 9.02 -4.15 -0.36
C PHE A 17 10.54 -4.33 -0.11
N ALA A 18 11.33 -4.66 -1.14
CA ALA A 18 12.79 -4.79 -1.06
C ALA A 18 13.55 -3.46 -1.29
N MET A 19 12.90 -2.42 -1.82
CA MET A 19 13.53 -1.12 -2.08
C MET A 19 14.02 -0.31 -0.86
N PRO A 20 13.55 -0.51 0.40
CA PRO A 20 14.17 0.18 1.53
C PRO A 20 15.65 -0.17 1.71
N ALA A 21 16.08 -1.37 1.26
CA ALA A 21 17.47 -1.80 1.35
C ALA A 21 18.40 -1.12 0.32
N MET A 22 17.87 -0.60 -0.78
CA MET A 22 18.67 0.11 -1.80
C MET A 22 18.67 1.64 -1.65
N ALA A 23 17.76 2.19 -0.84
CA ALA A 23 17.70 3.62 -0.51
C ALA A 23 18.47 3.99 0.77
N ALA A 24 19.31 3.08 1.28
CA ALA A 24 20.28 3.41 2.31
C ALA A 24 21.37 4.28 1.68
N GLU A 25 21.18 5.60 1.73
CA GLU A 25 22.28 6.53 1.46
C GLU A 25 23.41 6.25 2.45
N PRO A 26 24.68 6.16 2.02
CA PRO A 26 25.79 5.98 2.92
C PRO A 26 25.79 7.16 3.88
N ALA A 27 25.47 6.90 5.15
CA ALA A 27 25.50 7.92 6.18
C ALA A 27 26.90 8.54 6.19
N PRO A 28 27.06 9.84 5.87
CA PRO A 28 28.31 10.52 6.14
C PRO A 28 28.49 10.45 7.64
N ALA A 29 29.61 9.87 8.08
CA ALA A 29 30.12 10.17 9.39
C ALA A 29 30.18 11.70 9.52
N GLU A 30 29.88 12.19 10.72
CA GLU A 30 30.04 13.57 11.20
C GLU A 30 28.74 14.36 11.38
N HIS A 31 28.50 14.64 12.67
CA HIS A 31 27.58 15.58 13.29
C HIS A 31 27.15 16.77 12.43
N ALA A 32 26.14 16.59 11.58
CA ALA A 32 25.37 17.67 10.98
C ALA A 32 23.89 17.36 11.21
N ALA A 33 23.19 18.27 11.87
CA ALA A 33 21.76 18.17 12.11
C ALA A 33 21.04 17.85 10.79
N VAL A 34 20.55 16.62 10.65
CA VAL A 34 19.70 16.21 9.52
C VAL A 34 18.55 17.20 9.48
N SER A 35 18.49 18.00 8.43
CA SER A 35 17.42 18.96 8.23
C SER A 35 16.09 18.20 8.17
N LEU A 36 15.28 18.33 9.22
CA LEU A 36 13.94 17.72 9.33
C LEU A 36 12.94 18.29 8.30
N LYS A 37 13.37 19.24 7.45
CA LYS A 37 12.54 19.73 6.36
C LYS A 37 12.51 18.68 5.26
N PRO A 38 11.31 18.22 4.85
CA PRO A 38 11.21 17.25 3.78
C PRO A 38 11.83 17.82 2.51
N GLN A 39 12.80 17.09 1.95
CA GLN A 39 13.49 17.50 0.73
C GLN A 39 12.46 17.60 -0.40
N THR A 40 12.30 18.82 -0.90
CA THR A 40 11.39 19.11 -2.02
C THR A 40 12.10 18.66 -3.30
N LEU A 41 11.45 17.78 -4.05
CA LEU A 41 11.99 17.22 -5.30
C LEU A 41 11.72 18.17 -6.47
N VAL A 42 10.50 18.71 -6.51
CA VAL A 42 10.02 19.57 -7.61
C VAL A 42 9.10 20.63 -7.02
N GLN A 43 9.29 21.89 -7.41
CA GLN A 43 8.35 22.97 -7.10
C GLN A 43 7.48 23.25 -8.32
N VAL A 44 6.17 23.09 -8.17
CA VAL A 44 5.19 23.39 -9.22
C VAL A 44 4.33 24.55 -8.74
N GLY A 45 4.45 25.72 -9.38
CA GLY A 45 3.57 26.88 -9.10
C GLY A 45 3.57 27.39 -7.65
N GLY A 46 4.65 27.18 -6.88
CA GLY A 46 4.74 27.54 -5.47
C GLY A 46 4.42 26.40 -4.48
N PHE A 47 4.02 25.23 -4.97
CA PHE A 47 3.83 24.02 -4.16
C PHE A 47 5.03 23.07 -4.30
N GLY A 48 5.71 22.79 -3.19
CA GLY A 48 6.85 21.87 -3.14
C GLY A 48 6.40 20.43 -2.97
N ILE A 49 6.55 19.61 -4.01
CA ILE A 49 6.30 18.17 -3.92
C ILE A 49 7.49 17.53 -3.19
N THR A 50 7.20 16.89 -2.05
CA THR A 50 8.20 16.24 -1.22
C THR A 50 8.35 14.76 -1.57
N ASN A 51 9.50 14.17 -1.22
CA ASN A 51 9.72 12.73 -1.33
C ASN A 51 8.60 11.92 -0.67
N SER A 52 8.17 12.32 0.53
CA SER A 52 7.09 11.64 1.24
C SER A 52 5.76 11.69 0.50
N MET A 53 5.41 12.83 -0.13
CA MET A 53 4.18 12.93 -0.94
C MET A 53 4.22 11.98 -2.14
N LEU A 54 5.35 11.91 -2.84
CA LEU A 54 5.52 11.01 -3.99
C LEU A 54 5.38 9.55 -3.57
N VAL A 55 6.04 9.17 -2.47
CA VAL A 55 5.95 7.80 -1.92
C VAL A 55 4.50 7.48 -1.54
N THR A 56 3.79 8.40 -0.88
CA THR A 56 2.36 8.21 -0.55
C THR A 56 1.51 8.00 -1.80
N TRP A 57 1.72 8.75 -2.88
CA TRP A 57 0.97 8.56 -4.13
C TRP A 57 1.28 7.23 -4.81
N ILE A 58 2.54 6.79 -4.82
CA ILE A 58 2.93 5.49 -5.36
C ILE A 58 2.26 4.36 -4.56
N VAL A 59 2.31 4.43 -3.23
CA VAL A 59 1.66 3.46 -2.35
C VAL A 59 0.15 3.45 -2.56
N ALA A 60 -0.49 4.63 -2.61
CA ALA A 60 -1.92 4.74 -2.83
C ALA A 60 -2.34 4.15 -4.19
N ALA A 61 -1.61 4.46 -5.27
CA ALA A 61 -1.86 3.89 -6.58
C ALA A 61 -1.70 2.36 -6.57
N GLY A 62 -0.68 1.84 -5.88
CA GLY A 62 -0.47 0.41 -5.68
C GLY A 62 -1.67 -0.27 -5.01
N ILE A 63 -2.14 0.30 -3.89
CA ILE A 63 -3.31 -0.22 -3.16
C ILE A 63 -4.57 -0.18 -4.03
N ILE A 64 -4.82 0.93 -4.74
CA ILE A 64 -6.00 1.08 -5.60
C ILE A 64 -6.01 0.01 -6.70
N ILE A 65 -4.91 -0.13 -7.45
CA ILE A 65 -4.85 -1.11 -8.54
C ILE A 65 -4.96 -2.53 -8.00
N PHE A 66 -4.29 -2.83 -6.89
CA PHE A 66 -4.33 -4.14 -6.25
C PHE A 66 -5.75 -4.52 -5.77
N SER A 67 -6.43 -3.58 -5.11
CA SER A 67 -7.83 -3.73 -4.67
C SER A 67 -8.78 -3.94 -5.85
N GLN A 68 -8.62 -3.14 -6.93
CA GLN A 68 -9.44 -3.28 -8.14
C GLN A 68 -9.26 -4.65 -8.79
N ILE A 69 -8.04 -5.19 -8.84
CA ILE A 69 -7.79 -6.53 -9.40
C ILE A 69 -8.43 -7.63 -8.54
N ALA A 70 -8.33 -7.50 -7.21
CA ALA A 70 -8.93 -8.44 -6.27
C ALA A 70 -10.46 -8.52 -6.41
N THR A 71 -11.11 -7.38 -6.61
CA THR A 71 -12.58 -7.25 -6.66
C THR A 71 -13.19 -7.47 -8.06
N ARG A 72 -12.38 -7.42 -9.13
CA ARG A 72 -12.90 -7.48 -10.51
C ARG A 72 -13.56 -8.81 -10.91
N HIS A 73 -13.25 -9.92 -10.24
CA HIS A 73 -13.74 -11.26 -10.63
C HIS A 73 -14.13 -12.13 -9.43
N VAL A 74 -15.06 -11.64 -8.61
CA VAL A 74 -15.66 -12.43 -7.52
C VAL A 74 -16.50 -13.57 -8.12
N ARG A 75 -16.26 -14.80 -7.67
CA ARG A 75 -17.03 -15.97 -8.08
C ARG A 75 -17.94 -16.42 -6.92
N PRO A 76 -19.10 -17.03 -7.22
CA PRO A 76 -20.01 -17.52 -6.18
C PRO A 76 -19.42 -18.68 -5.35
N ILE A 77 -18.49 -19.46 -5.90
CA ILE A 77 -17.73 -20.46 -5.15
C ILE A 77 -16.28 -19.95 -5.06
N PRO A 78 -15.81 -19.56 -3.87
CA PRO A 78 -14.50 -18.95 -3.71
C PRO A 78 -13.38 -19.96 -4.01
N SER A 79 -12.30 -19.48 -4.64
CA SER A 79 -11.09 -20.29 -4.88
C SER A 79 -9.82 -19.44 -4.93
N GLY A 80 -8.73 -19.97 -4.36
CA GLY A 80 -7.39 -19.36 -4.42
C GLY A 80 -7.33 -17.99 -3.73
N ALA A 81 -6.96 -16.95 -4.49
CA ALA A 81 -6.78 -15.60 -3.97
C ALA A 81 -8.06 -15.01 -3.34
N GLN A 82 -9.25 -15.40 -3.83
CA GLN A 82 -10.52 -14.96 -3.25
C GLN A 82 -10.65 -15.36 -1.77
N ASN A 83 -10.19 -16.57 -1.40
CA ASN A 83 -10.21 -17.03 -0.01
C ASN A 83 -9.32 -16.18 0.92
N PHE A 84 -8.16 -15.74 0.41
CA PHE A 84 -7.27 -14.84 1.17
C PHE A 84 -7.93 -13.48 1.38
N TRP A 85 -8.55 -12.94 0.33
CA TRP A 85 -9.23 -11.64 0.39
C TRP A 85 -10.46 -11.66 1.29
N GLU A 86 -11.30 -12.69 1.18
CA GLU A 86 -12.46 -12.88 2.07
C GLU A 86 -12.00 -13.00 3.51
N TRP A 87 -11.00 -13.84 3.80
CA TRP A 87 -10.42 -13.98 5.14
C TRP A 87 -9.89 -12.64 5.69
N MET A 88 -9.15 -11.88 4.88
CA MET A 88 -8.58 -10.59 5.32
C MET A 88 -9.67 -9.55 5.59
N VAL A 89 -10.69 -9.48 4.73
CA VAL A 89 -11.82 -8.55 4.86
C VAL A 89 -12.66 -8.92 6.08
N GLU A 90 -13.00 -10.20 6.27
CA GLU A 90 -13.74 -10.70 7.43
C GLU A 90 -12.97 -10.46 8.74
N GLY A 91 -11.65 -10.65 8.73
CA GLY A 91 -10.79 -10.30 9.85
C GLY A 91 -10.84 -8.81 10.19
N LEU A 92 -10.79 -7.93 9.18
CA LEU A 92 -10.94 -6.48 9.37
C LEU A 92 -12.33 -6.14 9.94
N TYR A 93 -13.39 -6.73 9.40
CA TYR A 93 -14.75 -6.51 9.91
C TYR A 93 -14.87 -6.93 11.37
N THR A 94 -14.35 -8.11 11.72
CA THR A 94 -14.34 -8.61 13.10
C THR A 94 -13.50 -7.72 14.03
N PHE A 95 -12.36 -7.21 13.54
CA PHE A 95 -11.52 -6.28 14.30
C PHE A 95 -12.24 -4.95 14.56
N LEU A 96 -12.88 -4.38 13.54
CA LEU A 96 -13.67 -3.15 13.67
C LEU A 96 -14.87 -3.37 14.60
N GLU A 97 -15.55 -4.50 14.49
CA GLU A 97 -16.65 -4.90 15.38
C GLU A 97 -16.18 -5.00 16.83
N ASN A 98 -15.00 -5.58 17.08
CA ASN A 98 -14.43 -5.69 18.42
C ASN A 98 -14.02 -4.35 19.03
N ILE A 99 -13.57 -3.39 18.21
CA ILE A 99 -13.15 -2.07 18.69
C ILE A 99 -14.34 -1.12 18.89
N ILE A 100 -15.25 -1.09 17.92
CA ILE A 100 -16.28 -0.05 17.78
C ILE A 100 -17.65 -0.56 18.27
N GLY A 101 -17.86 -1.88 18.33
CA GLY A 101 -19.11 -2.52 18.71
C GLY A 101 -20.03 -2.80 17.50
N ARG A 102 -20.81 -3.89 17.60
CA ARG A 102 -21.73 -4.40 16.55
C ARG A 102 -22.68 -3.36 15.96
N ASP A 103 -23.15 -2.42 16.79
CA ASP A 103 -24.17 -1.43 16.39
C ASP A 103 -23.69 -0.41 15.36
N LEU A 104 -22.38 -0.22 15.21
CA LEU A 104 -21.82 0.74 14.23
C LEU A 104 -21.36 0.07 12.93
N VAL A 105 -21.19 -1.26 12.91
CA VAL A 105 -20.79 -2.03 11.73
C VAL A 105 -22.00 -2.45 10.88
N ALA A 106 -23.16 -2.68 11.51
CA ALA A 106 -24.35 -3.22 10.83
C ALA A 106 -25.16 -2.19 10.01
N LYS A 107 -24.73 -0.92 9.93
CA LYS A 107 -25.56 0.18 9.38
C LYS A 107 -25.03 0.83 8.09
N GLY A 108 -24.13 0.17 7.37
CA GLY A 108 -23.55 0.65 6.10
C GLY A 108 -23.99 -0.17 4.90
#